data_AF-A0A1G1EE36-F1
#
_entry.id   AF-A0A1G1EE36-F1
#
_cell.length_a   1.000
_cell.length_b   1.000
_cell.length_c   1.000
_cell.angle_alpha   90.00
_cell.angle_beta   90.00
_cell.angle_gamma   90.00
#
_symmetry.space_group_name_H-M   'P 1'
#
loop_
_entity.id
_entity.type
_entity.pdbx_description
1 polymer ?
#
loop_
_entity_poly.entity_id
_entity_poly.type
_entity_poly.pdbx_seq_one_letter_code
_entity_poly.pdbx_strand_id
1 'polypeptide(L)'
;MSAGTDLNGEKINHPYAEENGVQWTADAWERVKHAPEFVRPGIRKLMVQRTVKRGYKYVTSEFLTEIRNESMMLVSKRVKQFGFEELSMGAFEEAKKKMSSSPRKLEVIDEIQDFLAMRTEKKDDIIEKFKNYMEVAPTQGMPWNKEALEKMEKVPPFVRGMAKQTIEARAKQRGDKMVTADIIQEVFTNIMPASAKKAMGMEVTEEDEQRDTEYQSQTDGLVETTLRWHEEALNKVKRIPIPFIRNMAVKRIEEQVSKEGIEEVTLELFEKYRFTF
;
A
#
# COMPACT_ATOMS: atom_id res chain seq x y z
N MET A 1 -22.44 -25.72 1.60
CA MET A 1 -22.39 -26.36 0.27
C MET A 1 -20.93 -26.44 -0.13
N SER A 2 -20.44 -27.64 -0.40
CA SER A 2 -19.02 -27.94 -0.67
C SER A 2 -18.52 -27.19 -1.90
N ALA A 3 -17.30 -26.67 -1.84
CA ALA A 3 -16.57 -26.24 -3.04
C ALA A 3 -16.48 -27.43 -3.99
N GLY A 4 -17.10 -27.33 -5.16
CA GLY A 4 -17.15 -28.44 -6.10
C GLY A 4 -17.78 -27.96 -7.38
N THR A 5 -16.94 -27.87 -8.41
CA THR A 5 -17.22 -27.93 -9.87
C THR A 5 -18.46 -27.23 -10.42
N ASP A 6 -18.30 -26.46 -11.48
CA ASP A 6 -19.44 -25.82 -12.14
C ASP A 6 -20.25 -26.87 -12.90
N LEU A 7 -21.33 -26.43 -13.56
CA LEU A 7 -22.20 -27.30 -14.35
C LEU A 7 -21.44 -28.06 -15.46
N ASN A 8 -20.19 -27.70 -15.77
CA ASN A 8 -19.33 -28.33 -16.76
C ASN A 8 -18.21 -29.18 -16.15
N GLY A 9 -18.13 -29.32 -14.82
CA GLY A 9 -17.11 -30.14 -14.17
C GLY A 9 -15.74 -29.48 -14.03
N GLU A 10 -15.57 -28.20 -14.36
CA GLU A 10 -14.28 -27.53 -14.23
C GLU A 10 -13.94 -27.25 -12.76
N LYS A 11 -12.66 -27.39 -12.37
CA LYS A 11 -12.17 -26.92 -11.07
C LYS A 11 -12.30 -25.39 -11.02
N ILE A 12 -13.41 -24.95 -10.44
CA ILE A 12 -13.84 -23.56 -10.41
C ILE A 12 -12.85 -22.66 -9.67
N ASN A 13 -12.30 -23.15 -8.56
CA ASN A 13 -11.50 -22.37 -7.63
C ASN A 13 -10.01 -22.43 -7.99
N HIS A 14 -9.26 -21.37 -7.71
CA HIS A 14 -7.81 -21.41 -7.88
C HIS A 14 -7.23 -22.49 -6.94
N PRO A 15 -6.29 -23.35 -7.36
CA PRO A 15 -5.76 -24.45 -6.53
C PRO A 15 -5.32 -24.00 -5.13
N TYR A 16 -4.63 -22.86 -5.07
CA TYR A 16 -4.23 -22.18 -3.83
C TYR A 16 -5.36 -21.87 -2.83
N ALA A 17 -6.62 -21.79 -3.28
CA ALA A 17 -7.76 -21.55 -2.41
C ALA A 17 -8.11 -22.78 -1.57
N GLU A 18 -8.06 -23.97 -2.17
CA GLU A 18 -8.29 -25.24 -1.45
C GLU A 18 -7.20 -25.46 -0.39
N GLU A 19 -5.94 -25.25 -0.77
CA GLU A 19 -4.76 -25.37 0.11
C GLU A 19 -4.85 -24.48 1.36
N ASN A 20 -5.50 -23.31 1.26
CA ASN A 20 -5.60 -22.33 2.35
C ASN A 20 -7.01 -22.25 2.98
N GLY A 21 -7.92 -23.14 2.58
CA GLY A 21 -9.30 -23.15 3.10
C GLY A 21 -10.10 -21.88 2.78
N VAL A 22 -9.88 -21.27 1.61
CA VAL A 22 -10.58 -20.08 1.13
C VAL A 22 -11.81 -20.47 0.33
N GLN A 23 -12.97 -19.94 0.72
CA GLN A 23 -14.25 -20.18 0.07
C GLN A 23 -14.80 -18.92 -0.59
N TRP A 24 -15.61 -19.05 -1.63
CA TRP A 24 -16.29 -17.93 -2.29
C TRP A 24 -17.76 -17.92 -1.92
N THR A 25 -18.32 -16.74 -1.67
CA THR A 25 -19.78 -16.60 -1.58
C THR A 25 -20.40 -16.70 -2.99
N ALA A 26 -21.65 -17.17 -3.07
CA ALA A 26 -22.32 -17.43 -4.35
C ALA A 26 -22.45 -16.16 -5.21
N ASP A 27 -22.77 -15.03 -4.58
CA ASP A 27 -22.90 -13.72 -5.22
C ASP A 27 -21.55 -13.15 -5.69
N ALA A 28 -20.48 -13.33 -4.92
CA ALA A 28 -19.13 -12.94 -5.33
C ALA A 28 -18.69 -13.75 -6.55
N TRP A 29 -18.97 -15.05 -6.53
CA TRP A 29 -18.65 -15.94 -7.63
C TRP A 29 -19.39 -15.55 -8.93
N GLU A 30 -20.69 -15.30 -8.83
CA GLU A 30 -21.51 -14.89 -9.98
C GLU A 30 -20.99 -13.59 -10.61
N ARG A 31 -20.59 -12.61 -9.79
CA ARG A 31 -19.98 -11.36 -10.28
C ARG A 31 -18.72 -11.59 -11.11
N VAL A 32 -17.88 -12.57 -10.76
CA VAL A 32 -16.65 -12.86 -11.52
C VAL A 32 -16.97 -13.50 -12.87
N LYS A 33 -18.05 -14.28 -12.99
CA LYS A 33 -18.48 -14.83 -14.29
C LYS A 33 -18.85 -13.75 -15.31
N HIS A 34 -19.35 -12.61 -14.85
CA HIS A 34 -19.66 -11.48 -15.73
C HIS A 34 -18.43 -10.67 -16.18
N ALA A 35 -17.23 -10.94 -15.62
CA ALA A 35 -16.00 -10.34 -16.10
C ALA A 35 -15.56 -10.96 -17.45
N PRO A 36 -14.83 -10.21 -18.31
CA PRO A 36 -14.23 -10.76 -19.53
C PRO A 36 -13.38 -12.00 -19.25
N GLU A 37 -13.39 -12.99 -20.15
CA GLU A 37 -12.75 -14.29 -19.94
C GLU A 37 -11.26 -14.14 -19.58
N PHE A 38 -10.51 -13.36 -20.36
CA PHE A 38 -9.08 -13.13 -20.19
C PHE A 38 -8.67 -12.55 -18.82
N VAL A 39 -9.58 -11.87 -18.09
CA VAL A 39 -9.28 -11.33 -16.75
C VAL A 39 -9.64 -12.29 -15.60
N ARG A 40 -10.54 -13.25 -15.81
CA ARG A 40 -11.06 -14.10 -14.73
C ARG A 40 -9.97 -14.88 -13.98
N PRO A 41 -8.98 -15.51 -14.65
CA PRO A 41 -7.92 -16.23 -13.95
C PRO A 41 -7.10 -15.31 -13.02
N GLY A 42 -6.85 -14.07 -13.47
CA GLY A 42 -6.16 -13.05 -12.68
C GLY A 42 -6.96 -12.64 -11.45
N ILE A 43 -8.27 -12.41 -11.59
CA ILE A 43 -9.17 -12.08 -10.48
C ILE A 43 -9.17 -13.21 -9.45
N ARG A 44 -9.37 -14.47 -9.88
CA ARG A 44 -9.40 -15.62 -8.96
C ARG A 44 -8.12 -15.75 -8.16
N LYS A 45 -6.97 -15.65 -8.83
CA LYS A 45 -5.65 -15.71 -8.18
C LYS A 45 -5.46 -14.57 -7.18
N LEU A 46 -5.73 -13.34 -7.60
CA LEU A 46 -5.54 -12.15 -6.78
C LEU A 46 -6.43 -12.19 -5.53
N MET A 47 -7.71 -12.52 -5.66
CA MET A 47 -8.64 -12.55 -4.54
C MET A 47 -8.20 -13.54 -3.48
N VAL A 48 -7.83 -14.75 -3.86
CA VAL A 48 -7.37 -15.78 -2.92
C VAL A 48 -6.10 -15.32 -2.19
N GLN A 49 -5.12 -14.77 -2.91
CA GLN A 49 -3.89 -14.24 -2.29
C GLN A 49 -4.20 -13.15 -1.25
N ARG A 50 -5.13 -12.25 -1.55
CA ARG A 50 -5.52 -11.16 -0.64
C ARG A 50 -6.33 -11.65 0.55
N THR A 51 -7.23 -12.61 0.35
CA THR A 51 -8.00 -13.25 1.42
C THR A 51 -7.08 -13.93 2.43
N VAL A 52 -6.14 -14.76 1.95
CA VAL A 52 -5.15 -15.43 2.82
C VAL A 52 -4.30 -14.40 3.56
N LYS A 53 -3.77 -13.40 2.85
CA LYS A 53 -2.91 -12.36 3.44
C LYS A 53 -3.60 -11.60 4.58
N ARG A 54 -4.91 -11.38 4.48
CA ARG A 54 -5.70 -10.66 5.49
C ARG A 54 -6.32 -11.56 6.55
N GLY A 55 -6.04 -12.87 6.53
CA GLY A 55 -6.60 -13.83 7.47
C GLY A 55 -8.09 -14.09 7.28
N TYR A 56 -8.67 -13.68 6.14
CA TYR A 56 -10.06 -13.95 5.82
C TYR A 56 -10.22 -15.40 5.34
N LYS A 57 -11.42 -15.96 5.50
CA LYS A 57 -11.79 -17.30 5.01
C LYS A 57 -12.73 -17.27 3.80
N TYR A 58 -13.41 -16.15 3.60
CA TYR A 58 -14.41 -16.00 2.55
C TYR A 58 -14.05 -14.85 1.61
N VAL A 59 -14.16 -15.10 0.30
CA VAL A 59 -14.19 -14.07 -0.73
C VAL A 59 -15.63 -13.62 -0.90
N THR A 60 -15.93 -12.42 -0.43
CA THR A 60 -17.28 -11.83 -0.50
C THR A 60 -17.40 -10.82 -1.64
N SER A 61 -18.64 -10.47 -1.97
CA SER A 61 -18.96 -9.45 -2.97
C SER A 61 -18.43 -8.07 -2.56
N GLU A 62 -18.50 -7.74 -1.28
CA GLU A 62 -17.89 -6.52 -0.73
C GLU A 62 -16.36 -6.53 -0.90
N PHE A 63 -15.72 -7.65 -0.57
CA PHE A 63 -14.27 -7.79 -0.70
C PHE A 63 -13.79 -7.67 -2.16
N LEU A 64 -14.56 -8.16 -3.14
CA LEU A 64 -14.28 -7.92 -4.56
C LEU A 64 -14.25 -6.43 -4.89
N THR A 65 -15.22 -5.66 -4.37
CA THR A 65 -15.29 -4.21 -4.57
C THR A 65 -14.09 -3.50 -3.95
N GLU A 66 -13.70 -3.91 -2.74
CA GLU A 66 -12.53 -3.38 -2.06
C GLU A 66 -11.26 -3.60 -2.89
N ILE A 67 -10.93 -4.86 -3.22
CA ILE A 67 -9.74 -5.22 -4.00
C ILE A 67 -9.73 -4.58 -5.39
N ARG A 68 -10.89 -4.45 -6.03
CA ARG A 68 -11.01 -3.69 -7.28
C ARG A 68 -10.58 -2.24 -7.08
N ASN A 69 -11.08 -1.55 -6.06
CA ASN A 69 -10.73 -0.15 -5.80
C ASN A 69 -9.24 0.02 -5.52
N GLU A 70 -8.62 -0.90 -4.75
CA GLU A 70 -7.17 -0.90 -4.55
C GLU A 70 -6.41 -1.06 -5.86
N SER A 71 -6.85 -2.01 -6.70
CA SER A 71 -6.21 -2.28 -7.99
C SER A 71 -6.32 -1.07 -8.91
N MET A 72 -7.47 -0.39 -8.94
CA MET A 72 -7.64 0.85 -9.70
C MET A 72 -6.68 1.93 -9.21
N MET A 73 -6.53 2.13 -7.90
CA MET A 73 -5.59 3.10 -7.35
C MET A 73 -4.13 2.81 -7.75
N LEU A 74 -3.72 1.55 -7.69
CA LEU A 74 -2.38 1.12 -8.09
C LEU A 74 -2.14 1.32 -9.59
N VAL A 75 -3.16 1.05 -10.41
CA VAL A 75 -3.13 1.30 -11.85
C VAL A 75 -3.03 2.80 -12.13
N SER A 76 -3.88 3.63 -11.52
CA SER A 76 -3.85 5.09 -11.72
C SER A 76 -2.51 5.70 -11.33
N LYS A 77 -1.93 5.28 -10.20
CA LYS A 77 -0.56 5.67 -9.83
C LYS A 77 0.44 5.27 -10.93
N ARG A 78 0.36 4.04 -11.45
CA ARG A 78 1.28 3.57 -12.49
C ARG A 78 1.12 4.37 -13.79
N VAL A 79 -0.11 4.69 -14.18
CA VAL A 79 -0.42 5.52 -15.37
C VAL A 79 0.20 6.91 -15.22
N LYS A 80 0.03 7.57 -14.06
CA LYS A 80 0.69 8.86 -13.76
C LYS A 80 2.21 8.76 -13.81
N GLN A 81 2.79 7.67 -13.27
CA GLN A 81 4.24 7.45 -13.32
C GLN A 81 4.78 7.28 -14.75
N PHE A 82 3.94 6.89 -15.70
CA PHE A 82 4.30 6.82 -17.11
C PHE A 82 4.09 8.14 -17.86
N GLY A 83 3.64 9.21 -17.18
CA GLY A 83 3.42 10.53 -17.77
C GLY A 83 2.05 10.69 -18.44
N PHE A 84 1.11 9.77 -18.19
CA PHE A 84 -0.23 9.85 -18.74
C PHE A 84 -1.19 10.48 -17.72
N GLU A 85 -1.98 11.45 -18.18
CA GLU A 85 -3.04 12.09 -17.39
C GLU A 85 -4.41 11.43 -17.65
N GLU A 86 -4.55 10.70 -18.76
CA GLU A 86 -5.76 9.98 -19.14
C GLU A 86 -5.48 8.66 -19.86
N LEU A 87 -6.50 7.78 -19.92
CA LEU A 87 -6.50 6.59 -20.75
C LEU A 87 -6.79 7.02 -22.20
N SER A 88 -5.74 7.11 -23.03
CA SER A 88 -5.85 7.40 -24.46
C SER A 88 -5.25 6.27 -25.31
N MET A 89 -5.61 6.21 -26.60
CA MET A 89 -5.10 5.19 -27.51
C MET A 89 -3.55 5.22 -27.63
N GLY A 90 -2.93 6.39 -27.46
CA GLY A 90 -1.46 6.52 -27.44
C GLY A 90 -0.79 5.82 -26.25
N ALA A 91 -1.53 5.57 -25.17
CA ALA A 91 -1.01 4.85 -24.00
C ALA A 91 -0.74 3.37 -24.30
N PHE A 92 -1.49 2.76 -25.22
CA PHE A 92 -1.31 1.35 -25.59
C PHE A 92 -0.01 1.12 -26.38
N GLU A 93 0.33 2.00 -27.31
CA GLU A 93 1.59 1.90 -28.08
C GLU A 93 2.83 2.04 -27.18
N GLU A 94 2.81 3.01 -26.27
CA GLU A 94 3.90 3.18 -25.29
C GLU A 94 3.96 1.99 -24.32
N ALA A 95 2.80 1.41 -23.94
CA ALA A 95 2.76 0.20 -23.14
C ALA A 95 3.38 -1.01 -23.86
N LYS A 96 3.10 -1.21 -25.16
CA LYS A 96 3.72 -2.26 -25.99
C LYS A 96 5.23 -2.10 -26.03
N LYS A 97 5.72 -0.88 -26.26
CA LYS A 97 7.16 -0.58 -26.28
C LYS A 97 7.85 -0.99 -24.96
N LYS A 98 7.24 -0.65 -23.82
CA LYS A 98 7.80 -0.96 -22.49
C LYS A 98 7.66 -2.42 -22.08
N MET A 99 6.69 -3.14 -22.63
CA MET A 99 6.43 -4.56 -22.36
C MET A 99 6.98 -5.49 -23.45
N SER A 100 7.77 -4.96 -24.39
CA SER A 100 8.37 -5.66 -25.53
C SER A 100 9.14 -6.93 -25.17
N SER A 101 9.63 -7.03 -23.93
CA SER A 101 10.34 -8.21 -23.42
C SER A 101 9.45 -9.43 -23.14
N SER A 102 8.12 -9.30 -23.19
CA SER A 102 7.19 -10.40 -22.85
C SER A 102 6.13 -10.58 -23.93
N PRO A 103 6.22 -11.63 -24.77
CA PRO A 103 5.25 -11.91 -25.84
C PRO A 103 3.82 -11.99 -25.34
N ARG A 104 3.59 -12.74 -24.25
CA ARG A 104 2.27 -12.86 -23.61
C ARG A 104 1.66 -11.52 -23.19
N LYS A 105 2.47 -10.55 -22.74
CA LYS A 105 1.94 -9.23 -22.36
C LYS A 105 1.51 -8.42 -23.57
N LEU A 106 2.17 -8.60 -24.72
CA LEU A 106 1.78 -7.94 -25.97
C LEU A 106 0.45 -8.51 -26.47
N GLU A 107 0.30 -9.83 -26.47
CA GLU A 107 -0.97 -10.50 -26.81
C GLU A 107 -2.13 -10.00 -25.94
N VAL A 108 -1.92 -9.92 -24.62
CA VAL A 108 -2.95 -9.39 -23.70
C VAL A 108 -3.27 -7.91 -23.98
N ILE A 109 -2.29 -7.11 -24.41
CA ILE A 109 -2.55 -5.72 -24.80
C ILE A 109 -3.43 -5.68 -26.06
N ASP A 110 -3.14 -6.51 -27.05
CA ASP A 110 -3.93 -6.60 -28.28
C ASP A 110 -5.37 -7.05 -27.99
N GLU A 111 -5.56 -8.09 -27.17
CA GLU A 111 -6.89 -8.56 -26.73
C GLU A 111 -7.69 -7.44 -26.03
N ILE A 112 -7.04 -6.61 -25.21
CA ILE A 112 -7.69 -5.47 -24.56
C ILE A 112 -8.10 -4.42 -25.59
N GLN A 113 -7.25 -4.12 -26.57
CA GLN A 113 -7.57 -3.15 -27.63
C GLN A 113 -8.76 -3.62 -28.46
N ASP A 114 -8.75 -4.88 -28.89
CA ASP A 114 -9.84 -5.49 -29.66
C ASP A 114 -11.15 -5.49 -28.86
N PHE A 115 -11.08 -5.90 -27.58
CA PHE A 115 -12.25 -5.90 -26.70
C PHE A 115 -12.83 -4.49 -26.49
N LEU A 116 -11.99 -3.46 -26.39
CA LEU A 116 -12.44 -2.08 -26.28
C LEU A 116 -13.02 -1.55 -27.60
N ALA A 117 -12.45 -1.93 -28.74
CA ALA A 117 -12.94 -1.54 -30.06
C ALA A 117 -14.32 -2.14 -30.37
N MET A 118 -14.61 -3.34 -29.87
CA MET A 118 -15.93 -3.98 -30.00
C MET A 118 -17.02 -3.32 -29.15
N ARG A 119 -16.68 -2.45 -28.20
CA ARG A 119 -17.68 -1.75 -27.38
C ARG A 119 -18.28 -0.59 -28.17
N THR A 120 -19.54 -0.75 -28.57
CA THR A 120 -20.34 0.29 -29.23
C THR A 120 -20.81 1.39 -28.28
N GLU A 121 -20.94 1.08 -26.98
CA GLU A 121 -21.34 2.03 -25.95
C GLU A 121 -20.15 2.46 -25.09
N LYS A 122 -19.87 3.76 -25.14
CA LYS A 122 -18.94 4.40 -24.21
C LYS A 122 -19.61 4.51 -22.85
N LYS A 123 -19.13 3.73 -21.89
CA LYS A 123 -19.56 3.83 -20.49
C LYS A 123 -18.86 5.00 -19.82
N ASP A 124 -19.40 6.20 -20.01
CA ASP A 124 -18.82 7.44 -19.49
C ASP A 124 -18.66 7.43 -17.96
N ASP A 125 -19.53 6.70 -17.25
CA ASP A 125 -19.44 6.50 -15.80
C ASP A 125 -18.15 5.78 -15.38
N ILE A 126 -17.63 4.86 -16.22
CA ILE A 126 -16.37 4.16 -15.96
C ILE A 126 -15.20 5.11 -16.14
N ILE A 127 -15.25 5.95 -17.17
CA ILE A 127 -14.21 6.94 -17.46
C ILE A 127 -14.15 7.97 -16.34
N GLU A 128 -15.30 8.47 -15.87
CA GLU A 128 -15.38 9.39 -14.75
C GLU A 128 -14.83 8.76 -13.45
N LYS A 129 -15.23 7.53 -13.13
CA LYS A 129 -14.67 6.79 -11.99
C LYS A 129 -13.15 6.67 -12.11
N PHE A 130 -12.63 6.40 -13.30
CA PHE A 130 -11.18 6.31 -13.51
C PHE A 130 -10.48 7.66 -13.33
N LYS A 131 -11.06 8.75 -13.84
CA LYS A 131 -10.55 10.11 -13.64
C LYS A 131 -10.46 10.44 -12.15
N ASN A 132 -11.47 10.09 -11.36
CA ASN A 132 -11.43 10.29 -9.90
C ASN A 132 -10.24 9.55 -9.25
N TYR A 133 -9.92 8.32 -9.69
CA TYR A 133 -8.72 7.63 -9.21
C TYR A 133 -7.43 8.33 -9.68
N MET A 134 -7.37 8.83 -10.90
CA MET A 134 -6.21 9.57 -11.42
C MET A 134 -5.96 10.87 -10.65
N GLU A 135 -7.01 11.59 -10.25
CA GLU A 135 -6.89 12.81 -9.45
C GLU A 135 -6.25 12.53 -8.09
N VAL A 136 -6.79 11.54 -7.36
CA VAL A 136 -6.33 11.24 -5.99
C VAL A 136 -5.08 10.35 -5.93
N ALA A 137 -4.72 9.67 -7.02
CA ALA A 137 -3.54 8.81 -7.04
C ALA A 137 -2.25 9.66 -6.94
N PRO A 138 -1.35 9.35 -5.98
CA PRO A 138 -0.14 10.11 -5.83
C PRO A 138 0.90 9.72 -6.91
N THR A 139 1.67 10.67 -7.40
CA THR A 139 2.78 10.43 -8.34
C THR A 139 3.98 9.75 -7.64
N GLN A 140 4.20 10.10 -6.36
CA GLN A 140 5.27 9.59 -5.49
C GLN A 140 4.70 9.12 -4.14
N GLY A 141 5.39 8.21 -3.45
CA GLY A 141 4.92 7.67 -2.17
C GLY A 141 3.89 6.54 -2.30
N MET A 142 3.45 5.95 -1.18
CA MET A 142 2.47 4.86 -1.21
C MET A 142 1.05 5.42 -1.42
N PRO A 143 0.20 4.84 -2.28
CA PRO A 143 -1.20 5.25 -2.36
C PRO A 143 -1.95 4.87 -1.08
N TRP A 144 -2.98 5.64 -0.74
CA TRP A 144 -3.86 5.41 0.41
C TRP A 144 -5.28 5.23 -0.09
N ASN A 145 -6.03 4.29 0.48
CA ASN A 145 -7.46 4.21 0.18
C ASN A 145 -8.22 5.36 0.85
N LYS A 146 -9.46 5.59 0.40
CA LYS A 146 -10.29 6.70 0.89
C LYS A 146 -10.50 6.66 2.40
N GLU A 147 -10.85 5.49 2.94
CA GLU A 147 -11.07 5.31 4.38
C GLU A 147 -9.80 5.60 5.20
N ALA A 148 -8.63 5.20 4.70
CA ALA A 148 -7.35 5.48 5.33
C ALA A 148 -7.05 6.98 5.37
N LEU A 149 -7.34 7.71 4.28
CA LEU A 149 -7.21 9.16 4.24
C LEU A 149 -8.14 9.85 5.25
N GLU A 150 -9.41 9.45 5.30
CA GLU A 150 -10.40 9.98 6.26
C GLU A 150 -9.96 9.75 7.73
N LYS A 151 -9.38 8.58 8.03
CA LYS A 151 -8.80 8.33 9.35
C LYS A 151 -7.59 9.23 9.62
N MET A 152 -6.74 9.49 8.62
CA MET A 152 -5.59 10.38 8.77
C MET A 152 -5.96 11.86 8.93
N GLU A 153 -7.10 12.30 8.41
CA GLU A 153 -7.58 13.67 8.61
C GLU A 153 -7.90 13.97 10.07
N LYS A 154 -8.38 12.95 10.82
CA LYS A 154 -8.64 13.05 12.26
C LYS A 154 -7.37 13.10 13.10
N VAL A 155 -6.22 12.78 12.52
CA VAL A 155 -4.93 12.81 13.21
C VAL A 155 -4.47 14.26 13.35
N PRO A 156 -4.13 14.73 14.56
CA PRO A 156 -3.69 16.10 14.78
C PRO A 156 -2.47 16.46 13.92
N PRO A 157 -2.37 17.70 13.39
CA PRO A 157 -1.33 18.09 12.45
C PRO A 157 0.10 17.82 12.93
N PHE A 158 0.39 18.01 14.23
CA PHE A 158 1.72 17.87 14.81
C PHE A 158 2.24 16.41 14.83
N VAL A 159 1.35 15.41 14.84
CA VAL A 159 1.71 13.97 14.75
C VAL A 159 1.46 13.37 13.36
N ARG A 160 0.70 14.06 12.49
CA ARG A 160 0.27 13.53 11.18
C ARG A 160 1.43 13.11 10.28
N GLY A 161 2.52 13.88 10.25
CA GLY A 161 3.71 13.54 9.47
C GLY A 161 4.38 12.24 9.92
N MET A 162 4.61 12.11 11.23
CA MET A 162 5.17 10.90 11.85
C MET A 162 4.25 9.69 11.66
N ALA A 163 2.94 9.86 11.89
CA ALA A 163 1.95 8.80 11.71
C ALA A 163 1.94 8.30 10.25
N LYS A 164 1.87 9.22 9.28
CA LYS A 164 1.89 8.88 7.84
C LYS A 164 3.11 8.03 7.49
N GLN A 165 4.30 8.45 7.92
CA GLN A 165 5.54 7.72 7.65
C GLN A 165 5.55 6.33 8.29
N THR A 166 5.15 6.24 9.56
CA THR A 166 5.09 4.97 10.30
C THR A 166 4.16 3.99 9.62
N ILE A 167 3.00 4.46 9.17
CA ILE A 167 1.99 3.66 8.48
C ILE A 167 2.48 3.19 7.12
N GLU A 168 3.04 4.08 6.28
CA GLU A 168 3.58 3.67 4.98
C GLU A 168 4.74 2.69 5.12
N ALA A 169 5.59 2.87 6.13
CA ALA A 169 6.71 1.99 6.36
C ALA A 169 6.28 0.61 6.88
N ARG A 170 5.31 0.57 7.81
CA ARG A 170 4.69 -0.68 8.26
C ARG A 170 3.99 -1.40 7.12
N ALA A 171 3.26 -0.68 6.27
CA ALA A 171 2.64 -1.21 5.07
C ALA A 171 3.68 -1.84 4.12
N LYS A 172 4.81 -1.15 3.87
CA LYS A 172 5.91 -1.70 3.06
C LYS A 172 6.50 -2.97 3.67
N GLN A 173 6.73 -2.99 4.99
CA GLN A 173 7.26 -4.15 5.71
C GLN A 173 6.31 -5.36 5.63
N ARG A 174 5.00 -5.13 5.73
CA ARG A 174 3.95 -6.15 5.52
C ARG A 174 3.77 -6.52 4.04
N GLY A 175 4.55 -5.91 3.14
CA GLY A 175 4.50 -6.13 1.69
C GLY A 175 3.24 -5.56 1.02
N ASP A 176 2.53 -4.65 1.67
CA ASP A 176 1.39 -3.95 1.07
C ASP A 176 1.85 -2.95 0.03
N LYS A 177 0.98 -2.73 -0.95
CA LYS A 177 1.22 -1.79 -2.05
C LYS A 177 0.42 -0.50 -1.89
N MET A 178 -0.50 -0.47 -0.93
CA MET A 178 -1.40 0.63 -0.64
C MET A 178 -1.68 0.63 0.86
N VAL A 179 -1.83 1.81 1.45
CA VAL A 179 -2.27 1.96 2.84
C VAL A 179 -3.79 1.82 2.92
N THR A 180 -4.21 0.94 3.81
CA THR A 180 -5.60 0.61 4.11
C THR A 180 -5.88 0.89 5.58
N ALA A 181 -7.17 0.99 5.92
CA ALA A 181 -7.61 1.42 7.24
C ALA A 181 -7.25 0.43 8.38
N ASP A 182 -7.02 -0.83 8.05
CA ASP A 182 -6.51 -1.87 8.97
C ASP A 182 -5.06 -1.57 9.41
N ILE A 183 -4.18 -1.13 8.49
CA ILE A 183 -2.78 -0.79 8.83
C ILE A 183 -2.75 0.43 9.74
N ILE A 184 -3.63 1.40 9.49
CA ILE A 184 -3.78 2.54 10.41
C ILE A 184 -4.15 2.02 11.79
N GLN A 185 -5.20 1.22 11.93
CA GLN A 185 -5.60 0.71 13.24
C GLN A 185 -4.47 -0.06 13.94
N GLU A 186 -3.75 -0.91 13.21
CA GLU A 186 -2.61 -1.66 13.70
C GLU A 186 -1.53 -0.72 14.26
N VAL A 187 -1.16 0.32 13.51
CA VAL A 187 -0.12 1.29 13.92
C VAL A 187 -0.59 2.13 15.11
N PHE A 188 -1.83 2.58 15.10
CA PHE A 188 -2.40 3.37 16.19
C PHE A 188 -2.53 2.58 17.49
N THR A 189 -2.77 1.27 17.39
CA THR A 189 -2.89 0.40 18.57
C THR A 189 -1.51 0.02 19.10
N ASN A 190 -0.60 -0.40 18.20
CA ASN A 190 0.62 -1.10 18.59
C ASN A 190 1.87 -0.21 18.63
N ILE A 191 1.89 0.90 17.89
CA ILE A 191 3.13 1.66 17.62
C ILE A 191 3.05 3.11 18.10
N MET A 192 1.86 3.71 18.17
CA MET A 192 1.70 5.07 18.67
C MET A 192 2.00 5.15 20.18
N PRO A 193 2.84 6.11 20.61
CA PRO A 193 3.17 6.26 22.02
C PRO A 193 1.96 6.73 22.83
N ALA A 194 1.94 6.41 24.13
CA ALA A 194 0.91 6.78 25.09
C ALA A 194 0.66 8.30 25.10
N SER A 195 1.73 9.10 25.03
CA SER A 195 1.66 10.56 24.92
C SER A 195 0.88 11.05 23.69
N ALA A 196 1.07 10.40 22.54
CA ALA A 196 0.34 10.74 21.31
C ALA A 196 -1.11 10.25 21.35
N LYS A 197 -1.38 9.05 21.89
CA LYS A 197 -2.75 8.55 22.14
C LYS A 197 -3.53 9.50 23.04
N LYS A 198 -2.94 9.93 24.15
CA LYS A 198 -3.54 10.90 25.08
C LYS A 198 -3.85 12.23 24.41
N ALA A 199 -2.91 12.76 23.62
CA ALA A 199 -3.11 14.01 22.88
C ALA A 199 -4.21 13.91 21.80
N MET A 200 -4.53 12.70 21.35
CA MET A 200 -5.63 12.41 20.43
C MET A 200 -6.96 12.08 21.13
N GLY A 201 -7.02 12.15 22.46
CA GLY A 201 -8.20 11.77 23.24
C GLY A 201 -8.51 10.27 23.17
N MET A 202 -7.53 9.44 22.81
CA MET A 202 -7.64 7.99 22.85
C MET A 202 -7.36 7.50 24.27
N GLU A 203 -8.02 6.41 24.66
CA GLU A 203 -7.75 5.74 25.92
C GLU A 203 -6.32 5.18 25.92
N VAL A 204 -5.58 5.48 26.97
CA VAL A 204 -4.21 5.00 27.19
C VAL A 204 -4.28 3.91 28.24
N THR A 205 -3.83 2.71 27.90
CA THR A 205 -3.77 1.59 28.85
C THR A 205 -2.44 1.54 29.59
N GLU A 206 -2.38 0.85 30.72
CA GLU A 206 -1.12 0.60 31.43
C GLU A 206 -0.11 -0.15 30.54
N GLU A 207 -0.58 -1.01 29.63
CA GLU A 207 0.24 -1.68 28.62
C GLU A 207 0.85 -0.71 27.59
N ASP A 208 0.19 0.41 27.29
CA ASP A 208 0.73 1.45 26.43
C ASP A 208 1.87 2.21 27.13
N GLU A 209 1.71 2.52 28.42
CA GLU A 209 2.72 3.20 29.22
C GLU A 209 3.94 2.29 29.49
N GLN A 210 3.71 1.00 29.74
CA GLN A 210 4.76 0.00 29.86
C GLN A 210 5.52 -0.18 28.55
N ARG A 211 4.83 -0.25 27.40
CA ARG A 211 5.49 -0.28 26.09
C ARG A 211 6.33 0.95 25.83
N ASP A 212 5.83 2.14 26.14
CA ASP A 212 6.61 3.38 26.00
C ASP A 212 7.87 3.34 26.87
N THR A 213 7.77 2.80 28.09
CA THR A 213 8.89 2.62 29.02
C THR A 213 9.88 1.56 28.53
N GLU A 214 9.39 0.43 28.00
CA GLU A 214 10.23 -0.61 27.37
C GLU A 214 10.95 -0.08 26.14
N TYR A 215 10.25 0.67 25.28
CA TYR A 215 10.87 1.35 24.14
C TYR A 215 11.94 2.34 24.60
N GLN A 216 11.69 3.14 25.65
CA GLN A 216 12.69 4.02 26.27
C GLN A 216 13.88 3.24 26.85
N SER A 217 13.66 2.11 27.51
CA SER A 217 14.74 1.28 28.03
C SER A 217 15.58 0.60 26.94
N GLN A 218 14.96 0.22 25.81
CA GLN A 218 15.64 -0.28 24.62
C GLN A 218 16.32 0.84 23.82
N THR A 219 15.97 2.12 24.05
CA THR A 219 16.62 3.25 23.34
C THR A 219 18.08 3.48 23.72
N ASP A 220 18.54 2.87 24.82
CA ASP A 220 19.95 2.87 25.22
C ASP A 220 20.79 1.84 24.42
N GLY A 221 20.14 0.98 23.61
CA GLY A 221 20.77 0.04 22.69
C GLY A 221 21.09 0.63 21.32
N LEU A 222 22.38 0.57 20.95
CA LEU A 222 23.03 0.82 19.65
C LEU A 222 22.12 1.38 18.53
N VAL A 223 22.15 2.69 18.33
CA VAL A 223 21.77 3.28 17.04
C VAL A 223 22.79 2.82 16.01
N GLU A 224 22.41 1.90 15.12
CA GLU A 224 23.27 1.45 14.03
C GLU A 224 23.42 2.58 13.00
N THR A 225 24.55 3.30 13.07
CA THR A 225 24.95 4.33 12.11
C THR A 225 26.04 3.78 11.20
N THR A 226 25.97 4.06 9.90
CA THR A 226 27.05 3.73 8.95
C THR A 226 28.00 4.90 8.75
N LEU A 227 27.52 6.13 8.91
CA LEU A 227 28.34 7.36 8.86
C LEU A 227 28.75 7.80 10.25
N ARG A 228 29.68 8.76 10.31
CA ARG A 228 30.07 9.41 11.57
C ARG A 228 29.02 10.45 11.96
N TRP A 229 28.36 10.28 13.11
CA TRP A 229 27.39 11.25 13.62
C TRP A 229 27.99 12.15 14.68
N HIS A 230 27.74 13.46 14.56
CA HIS A 230 28.02 14.38 15.67
C HIS A 230 27.09 14.10 16.84
N GLU A 231 27.61 14.25 18.06
CA GLU A 231 26.90 13.90 19.30
C GLU A 231 25.56 14.61 19.44
N GLU A 232 25.48 15.88 19.03
CA GLU A 232 24.23 16.66 19.03
C GLU A 232 23.16 16.08 18.11
N ALA A 233 23.53 15.67 16.89
CA ALA A 233 22.62 15.05 15.92
C ALA A 233 22.20 13.65 16.39
N LEU A 234 23.15 12.86 16.91
CA LEU A 234 22.88 11.54 17.46
C LEU A 234 21.90 11.61 18.64
N ASN A 235 22.06 12.61 19.52
CA ASN A 235 21.16 12.83 20.65
C ASN A 235 19.74 13.20 20.21
N LYS A 236 19.57 13.92 19.09
CA LYS A 236 18.24 14.18 18.51
C LYS A 236 17.59 12.90 17.99
N VAL A 237 18.37 12.04 17.31
CA VAL A 237 17.90 10.74 16.84
C VAL A 237 17.51 9.83 18.01
N LYS A 238 18.31 9.76 19.07
CA LYS A 238 18.01 8.96 20.27
C LYS A 238 16.69 9.35 20.93
N ARG A 239 16.26 10.61 20.82
CA ARG A 239 14.96 11.08 21.33
C ARG A 239 13.76 10.61 20.50
N ILE A 240 13.96 10.01 19.33
CA ILE A 240 12.88 9.40 18.54
C ILE A 240 12.46 8.11 19.26
N PRO A 241 11.25 8.08 19.86
CA PRO A 241 10.88 6.99 20.78
C PRO A 241 10.79 5.65 20.06
N ILE A 242 10.29 5.66 18.81
CA ILE A 242 10.02 4.46 18.03
C ILE A 242 11.32 3.98 17.36
N PRO A 243 11.91 2.83 17.75
CA PRO A 243 13.21 2.36 17.24
C PRO A 243 13.24 2.21 15.72
N PHE A 244 12.15 1.73 15.12
CA PHE A 244 12.04 1.60 13.67
C PHE A 244 12.10 2.97 12.96
N ILE A 245 11.39 3.99 13.46
CA ILE A 245 11.40 5.34 12.88
C ILE A 245 12.77 5.98 13.08
N ARG A 246 13.39 5.74 14.23
CA ARG A 246 14.77 6.16 14.51
C ARG A 246 15.74 5.61 13.47
N ASN A 247 15.75 4.29 13.25
CA ASN A 247 16.64 3.64 12.30
C ASN A 247 16.34 4.06 10.85
N MET A 248 15.06 4.22 10.50
CA MET A 248 14.66 4.74 9.18
C MET A 248 15.16 6.18 8.97
N ALA A 249 15.04 7.05 9.99
CA ALA A 249 15.52 8.41 9.93
C ALA A 249 17.05 8.45 9.76
N VAL A 250 17.80 7.66 10.54
CA VAL A 250 19.26 7.51 10.40
C VAL A 250 19.61 7.11 8.97
N LYS A 251 19.06 6.00 8.48
CA LYS A 251 19.36 5.50 7.13
C LYS A 251 19.05 6.53 6.03
N ARG A 252 17.91 7.23 6.12
CA ARG A 252 17.52 8.26 5.15
C ARG A 252 18.45 9.46 5.16
N ILE A 253 18.83 9.92 6.35
CA ILE A 253 19.73 11.06 6.50
C ILE A 253 21.10 10.68 5.95
N GLU A 254 21.62 9.49 6.29
CA GLU A 254 22.86 8.96 5.72
C GLU A 254 22.78 8.85 4.18
N GLU A 255 21.69 8.33 3.62
CA GLU A 255 21.49 8.27 2.17
C GLU A 255 21.53 9.66 1.49
N GLN A 256 21.02 10.71 2.13
CA GLN A 256 21.06 12.07 1.56
C GLN A 256 22.43 12.71 1.72
N VAL A 257 23.05 12.55 2.89
CA VAL A 257 24.39 13.05 3.20
C VAL A 257 25.42 12.41 2.27
N SER A 258 25.35 11.08 2.06
CA SER A 258 26.20 10.36 1.11
C SER A 258 25.99 10.80 -0.34
N LYS A 259 24.77 11.19 -0.74
CA LYS A 259 24.53 11.74 -2.10
C LYS A 259 25.23 13.08 -2.34
N GLU A 260 25.40 13.88 -1.28
CA GLU A 260 26.17 15.12 -1.33
C GLU A 260 27.69 14.87 -1.18
N GLY A 261 28.13 13.61 -1.09
CA GLY A 261 29.54 13.24 -0.96
C GLY A 261 30.13 13.50 0.43
N ILE A 262 29.26 13.67 1.43
CA ILE A 262 29.65 13.95 2.81
C ILE A 262 29.65 12.63 3.60
N GLU A 263 30.64 12.44 4.48
CA GLU A 263 30.82 11.20 5.26
C GLU A 263 30.47 11.34 6.75
N GLU A 264 30.03 12.54 7.15
CA GLU A 264 29.61 12.83 8.52
C GLU A 264 28.28 13.58 8.60
N VAL A 265 27.51 13.30 9.64
CA VAL A 265 26.21 13.90 9.89
C VAL A 265 26.32 14.92 11.01
N THR A 266 26.30 16.21 10.64
CA THR A 266 26.25 17.34 11.56
C THR A 266 24.81 17.64 11.99
N LEU A 267 24.63 18.47 13.02
CA LEU A 267 23.30 18.93 13.44
C LEU A 267 22.57 19.68 12.32
N GLU A 268 23.29 20.47 11.52
CA GLU A 268 22.73 21.20 10.37
C GLU A 268 22.20 20.25 9.29
N LEU A 269 22.96 19.19 8.96
CA LEU A 269 22.53 18.18 8.00
C LEU A 269 21.36 17.36 8.54
N PHE A 270 21.36 17.04 9.85
CA PHE A 270 20.20 16.46 10.51
C PHE A 270 18.96 17.36 10.35
N GLU A 271 19.03 18.64 10.73
CA GLU A 271 17.90 19.57 10.62
C GLU A 271 17.45 19.78 9.16
N LYS A 272 18.39 19.78 8.20
CA LYS A 272 18.09 19.86 6.75
C LYS A 272 17.32 18.64 6.26
N TYR A 273 17.67 17.44 6.69
CA TYR A 273 17.10 16.19 6.16
C TYR A 273 16.10 15.47 7.07
N ARG A 274 15.88 15.94 8.31
CA ARG A 274 14.94 15.32 9.26
C ARG A 274 13.48 15.35 8.80
N PHE A 275 13.18 15.94 7.66
CA PHE A 275 11.88 15.91 7.00
C PHE A 275 11.94 15.54 5.51
N THR A 276 13.13 15.26 4.95
CA THR A 276 13.27 14.87 3.55
C THR A 276 12.99 13.38 3.40
N PHE A 277 11.70 13.02 3.49
CA PHE A 277 11.21 11.66 3.38
C PHE A 277 10.17 11.52 2.27
#